data_AF-A0A2E0TDP4-F1
#
_entry.id   AF-A0A2E0TDP4-F1
#
_cell.length_a   1.000
_cell.length_b   1.000
_cell.length_c   1.000
_cell.angle_alpha   90.00
_cell.angle_beta   90.00
_cell.angle_gamma   90.00
#
_symmetry.space_group_name_H-M   'P 1'
#
loop_
_entity.id
_entity.type
_entity.pdbx_description
1 polymer ?
#
loop_
_entity_poly.entity_id
_entity_poly.type
_entity_poly.pdbx_seq_one_letter_code
_entity_poly.pdbx_strand_id
1 'polypeptide(L)'
;MKGPEDDPNAELWEKVAAVQDRRIQGRTPVEALLDDAVELVTLARAPRYDGCQARLCAYDQLISVYEALDPVGYAPEIATTASELREEASPSMTCWFCLGLSVARSARLSGDFAKARRVLDEARAEIRMKTYADLYYGARLAAERVRLAHAEQDARAAEAAFAQLRRFVELDRDACRGRPELASRVADDEELERELAVLVELAKGEPAAAHRAYEAGCAKDAPNPGRLLIQHELLEALLAAPGAVEPDPVPALLDDMRRFTEAQGYPRDAAKVALAEIAWCRARGGDEAPARSRLEAALPKTRAEDLRLRARELGLAVDAPGAP
;
A
#
# COMPACT_ATOMS: atom_id res chain seq x y z
N MET A 1 11.38 27.66 23.80
CA MET A 1 11.45 26.54 22.84
C MET A 1 12.52 26.91 21.83
N LYS A 2 13.50 26.05 21.57
CA LYS A 2 14.45 26.25 20.49
C LYS A 2 13.68 26.22 19.16
N GLY A 3 14.09 27.04 18.19
CA GLY A 3 13.45 27.04 16.88
C GLY A 3 13.64 25.70 16.17
N PRO A 4 12.79 25.35 15.18
CA PRO A 4 12.97 24.15 14.36
C PRO A 4 14.33 24.07 13.66
N GLU A 5 15.01 25.21 13.49
CA GLU A 5 16.37 25.32 12.91
C GLU A 5 17.47 24.73 13.82
N ASP A 6 17.18 24.47 15.10
CA ASP A 6 18.12 23.90 16.08
C ASP A 6 17.91 22.40 16.32
N ASP A 7 17.01 21.72 15.61
CA ASP A 7 16.86 20.26 15.76
C ASP A 7 18.07 19.57 15.10
N PRO A 8 18.99 18.94 15.86
CA PRO A 8 20.13 18.24 15.28
C PRO A 8 19.72 17.10 14.34
N ASN A 9 18.43 16.72 14.35
CA ASN A 9 17.86 15.69 13.50
C ASN A 9 17.25 16.22 12.21
N ALA A 10 17.14 17.54 12.02
CA ALA A 10 16.51 18.13 10.82
C ALA A 10 17.20 17.65 9.52
N GLU A 11 18.53 17.63 9.52
CA GLU A 11 19.35 17.11 8.40
C GLU A 11 19.00 15.64 8.07
N LEU A 12 18.86 14.80 9.09
CA LEU A 12 18.57 13.38 8.89
C LEU A 12 17.13 13.19 8.41
N TRP A 13 16.18 13.95 8.95
CA TRP A 13 14.79 13.93 8.48
C TRP A 13 14.66 14.38 7.03
N GLU A 14 15.39 15.41 6.62
CA GLU A 14 15.40 15.87 5.24
C GLU A 14 15.92 14.77 4.29
N LYS A 15 17.00 14.09 4.66
CA LYS A 15 17.54 12.97 3.86
C LYS A 15 16.62 11.76 3.86
N VAL A 16 16.03 11.39 5.00
CA VAL A 16 15.00 10.33 5.07
C VAL A 16 13.84 10.66 4.12
N ALA A 17 13.34 11.90 4.19
CA ALA A 17 12.26 12.36 3.33
C ALA A 17 12.66 12.31 1.86
N ALA A 18 13.87 12.70 1.50
CA ALA A 18 14.34 12.67 0.11
C ALA A 18 14.45 11.24 -0.46
N VAL A 19 15.00 10.29 0.29
CA VAL A 19 15.07 8.87 -0.12
C VAL A 19 13.66 8.28 -0.19
N GLN A 20 12.86 8.53 0.85
CA GLN A 20 11.48 8.09 0.90
C GLN A 20 10.70 8.60 -0.30
N ASP A 21 10.82 9.88 -0.66
CA ASP A 21 10.14 10.49 -1.81
C ASP A 21 10.52 9.86 -3.12
N ARG A 22 11.83 9.66 -3.35
CA ARG A 22 12.32 9.05 -4.58
C ARG A 22 11.87 7.60 -4.74
N ARG A 23 11.81 6.87 -3.62
CA ARG A 23 11.28 5.51 -3.56
C ARG A 23 9.79 5.49 -3.83
N ILE A 24 9.06 6.32 -3.09
CA ILE A 24 7.62 6.53 -3.25
C ILE A 24 7.34 6.83 -4.72
N GLN A 25 8.07 7.77 -5.35
CA GLN A 25 7.88 8.17 -6.75
C GLN A 25 8.11 7.04 -7.74
N GLY A 26 8.88 6.02 -7.36
CA GLY A 26 9.50 4.94 -8.12
C GLY A 26 9.78 5.18 -9.61
N ARG A 27 10.03 6.44 -9.98
CA ARG A 27 10.73 6.84 -11.19
C ARG A 27 12.22 6.54 -11.08
N THR A 28 12.71 6.36 -9.86
CA THR A 28 14.10 6.00 -9.58
C THR A 28 14.22 4.47 -9.63
N PRO A 29 15.12 3.90 -10.47
CA PRO A 29 15.44 2.48 -10.42
C PRO A 29 15.84 2.08 -9.00
N VAL A 30 15.41 0.90 -8.57
CA VAL A 30 15.63 0.42 -7.19
C VAL A 30 17.13 0.32 -6.85
N GLU A 31 17.97 0.04 -7.85
CA GLU A 31 19.43 0.00 -7.71
C GLU A 31 20.01 1.37 -7.36
N ALA A 32 19.47 2.45 -7.94
CA ALA A 32 19.90 3.81 -7.61
C ALA A 32 19.41 4.24 -6.21
N LEU A 33 18.27 3.72 -5.76
CA LEU A 33 17.79 3.95 -4.38
C LEU A 33 18.65 3.23 -3.33
N LEU A 34 19.31 2.14 -3.69
CA LEU A 34 20.18 1.41 -2.78
C LEU A 34 21.36 2.26 -2.33
N ASP A 35 22.04 2.95 -3.25
CA ASP A 35 23.18 3.82 -2.92
C ASP A 35 22.75 4.94 -1.95
N ASP A 36 21.60 5.58 -2.22
CA ASP A 36 21.08 6.63 -1.34
C ASP A 36 20.69 6.09 0.05
N ALA A 37 20.05 4.92 0.10
CA ALA A 37 19.65 4.29 1.36
C ALA A 37 20.87 3.87 2.21
N VAL A 38 21.93 3.39 1.56
CA VAL A 38 23.20 3.05 2.22
C VAL A 38 23.90 4.32 2.75
N GLU A 39 23.95 5.41 1.97
CA GLU A 39 24.48 6.70 2.44
C GLU A 39 23.68 7.19 3.65
N LEU A 40 22.35 7.13 3.56
CA LEU A 40 21.44 7.55 4.62
C LEU A 40 21.65 6.75 5.92
N VAL A 41 21.77 5.42 5.85
CA VAL A 41 22.07 4.58 7.03
C VAL A 41 23.48 4.86 7.57
N THR A 42 24.45 5.12 6.69
CA THR A 42 25.82 5.48 7.10
C THR A 42 25.83 6.78 7.90
N LEU A 43 25.08 7.79 7.45
CA LEU A 43 24.87 9.04 8.19
C LEU A 43 24.16 8.79 9.53
N ALA A 44 23.08 8.00 9.51
CA ALA A 44 22.26 7.72 10.69
C ALA A 44 23.01 6.97 11.81
N ARG A 45 24.16 6.35 11.51
CA ARG A 45 25.06 5.71 12.49
C ARG A 45 25.93 6.69 13.26
N ALA A 46 25.95 7.98 12.91
CA ALA A 46 26.70 8.96 13.68
C ALA A 46 26.14 9.06 15.12
N PRO A 47 26.99 9.10 16.17
CA PRO A 47 26.52 9.11 17.57
C PRO A 47 25.55 10.25 17.92
N ARG A 48 25.60 11.35 17.16
CA ARG A 48 24.66 12.48 17.30
C ARG A 48 23.19 12.11 17.02
N TYR A 49 22.93 10.96 16.38
CA TYR A 49 21.59 10.46 16.08
C TYR A 49 21.16 9.28 16.96
N ASP A 50 21.92 8.95 18.02
CA ASP A 50 21.53 7.91 18.96
C ASP A 50 20.19 8.26 19.65
N GLY A 51 19.26 7.31 19.65
CA GLY A 51 17.91 7.50 20.18
C GLY A 51 16.99 8.39 19.31
N CYS A 52 17.45 8.84 18.14
CA CYS A 52 16.62 9.60 17.21
C CYS A 52 15.69 8.68 16.41
N GLN A 53 14.41 9.04 16.32
CA GLN A 53 13.44 8.31 15.50
C GLN A 53 13.82 8.32 14.00
N ALA A 54 14.43 9.40 13.50
CA ALA A 54 14.85 9.48 12.10
C ALA A 54 15.89 8.41 11.75
N ARG A 55 16.71 7.97 12.72
CA ARG A 55 17.62 6.83 12.53
C ARG A 55 16.85 5.55 12.22
N LEU A 56 15.76 5.26 12.95
CA LEU A 56 14.93 4.09 12.65
C LEU A 56 14.30 4.19 11.25
N CYS A 57 13.83 5.39 10.86
CA CYS A 57 13.28 5.63 9.52
C CYS A 57 14.32 5.51 8.40
N ALA A 58 15.59 5.84 8.66
CA ALA A 58 16.69 5.64 7.71
C ALA A 58 16.89 4.16 7.39
N TYR A 59 16.93 3.31 8.42
CA TYR A 59 17.02 1.86 8.23
C TYR A 59 15.77 1.27 7.57
N ASP A 60 14.57 1.77 7.89
CA ASP A 60 13.32 1.38 7.22
C ASP A 60 13.37 1.65 5.70
N GLN A 61 14.06 2.72 5.26
CA GLN A 61 14.26 2.95 3.83
C GLN A 61 15.18 1.89 3.20
N LEU A 62 16.29 1.54 3.86
CA LEU A 62 17.18 0.48 3.37
C LEU A 62 16.48 -0.89 3.30
N ILE A 63 15.71 -1.22 4.35
CA ILE A 63 14.89 -2.43 4.40
C ILE A 63 13.89 -2.43 3.23
N SER A 64 13.18 -1.32 3.01
CA SER A 64 12.22 -1.21 1.90
C SER A 64 12.88 -1.40 0.54
N VAL A 65 14.12 -0.93 0.35
CA VAL A 65 14.88 -1.14 -0.90
C VAL A 65 15.29 -2.60 -1.07
N TYR A 66 15.70 -3.29 0.00
CA TYR A 66 15.97 -4.73 -0.06
C TYR A 66 14.72 -5.57 -0.34
N GLU A 67 13.58 -5.19 0.24
CA GLU A 67 12.28 -5.81 -0.06
C GLU A 67 11.90 -5.64 -1.54
N ALA A 68 12.24 -4.51 -2.16
CA ALA A 68 11.97 -4.26 -3.57
C ALA A 68 12.95 -4.98 -4.52
N LEU A 69 14.23 -5.12 -4.14
CA LEU A 69 15.28 -5.76 -4.95
C LEU A 69 15.13 -7.28 -5.03
N ASP A 70 15.15 -7.93 -3.88
CA ASP A 70 15.06 -9.39 -3.77
C ASP A 70 14.50 -9.75 -2.39
N PRO A 71 13.16 -9.72 -2.23
CA PRO A 71 12.53 -9.90 -0.92
C PRO A 71 12.79 -11.29 -0.34
N VAL A 72 13.07 -12.29 -1.18
CA VAL A 72 13.38 -13.65 -0.73
C VAL A 72 14.86 -13.78 -0.39
N GLY A 73 15.75 -13.28 -1.25
CA GLY A 73 17.20 -13.34 -1.04
C GLY A 73 17.67 -12.54 0.18
N TYR A 74 17.05 -11.39 0.47
CA TYR A 74 17.39 -10.55 1.62
C TYR A 74 16.53 -10.79 2.87
N ALA A 75 15.64 -11.79 2.86
CA ALA A 75 14.75 -12.03 4.00
C ALA A 75 15.49 -12.22 5.35
N PRO A 76 16.62 -12.96 5.43
CA PRO A 76 17.37 -13.11 6.69
C PRO A 76 17.93 -11.79 7.23
N GLU A 77 18.51 -10.96 6.36
CA GLU A 77 19.11 -9.66 6.69
C GLU A 77 18.04 -8.66 7.12
N ILE A 78 16.92 -8.60 6.39
CA ILE A 78 15.77 -7.77 6.75
C ILE A 78 15.21 -8.21 8.11
N ALA A 79 14.99 -9.51 8.31
CA ALA A 79 14.43 -10.02 9.57
C ALA A 79 15.32 -9.68 10.78
N THR A 80 16.64 -9.81 10.63
CA THR A 80 17.61 -9.50 11.69
C THR A 80 17.61 -8.01 11.99
N THR A 81 17.87 -7.18 10.97
CA THR A 81 17.96 -5.73 11.10
C THR A 81 16.67 -5.12 11.63
N ALA A 82 15.51 -5.54 11.10
CA ALA A 82 14.22 -5.02 11.52
C ALA A 82 13.87 -5.45 12.96
N SER A 83 14.30 -6.64 13.40
CA SER A 83 14.05 -7.12 14.76
C SER A 83 14.87 -6.32 15.78
N GLU A 84 16.17 -6.10 15.52
CA GLU A 84 17.05 -5.29 16.39
C GLU A 84 16.53 -3.86 16.54
N LEU A 85 16.18 -3.21 15.43
CA LEU A 85 15.63 -1.85 15.45
C LEU A 85 14.25 -1.78 16.10
N ARG A 86 13.44 -2.84 16.00
CA ARG A 86 12.12 -2.90 16.65
C ARG A 86 12.25 -2.98 18.17
N GLU A 87 13.32 -3.58 18.69
CA GLU A 87 13.63 -3.57 20.12
C GLU A 87 14.03 -2.18 20.62
N GLU A 88 14.68 -1.37 19.78
CA GLU A 88 14.95 0.05 20.06
C GLU A 88 13.65 0.91 20.02
N ALA A 89 12.65 0.47 19.27
CA ALA A 89 11.41 1.21 19.09
C ALA A 89 10.39 0.96 20.22
N SER A 90 9.84 2.02 20.80
CA SER A 90 8.69 1.92 21.69
C SER A 90 7.41 1.55 20.92
N PRO A 91 6.51 0.70 21.46
CA PRO A 91 5.22 0.39 20.84
C PRO A 91 4.32 1.61 20.55
N SER A 92 4.56 2.76 21.18
CA SER A 92 3.86 4.00 20.87
C SER A 92 4.36 4.72 19.62
N MET A 93 5.49 4.29 19.03
CA MET A 93 6.06 4.88 17.83
C MET A 93 5.57 4.16 16.57
N THR A 94 5.33 4.92 15.50
CA THR A 94 4.96 4.38 14.19
C THR A 94 6.00 3.40 13.64
N CYS A 95 7.29 3.68 13.88
CA CYS A 95 8.41 2.83 13.47
C CYS A 95 8.30 1.40 14.00
N TRP A 96 7.73 1.21 15.20
CA TRP A 96 7.56 -0.12 15.78
C TRP A 96 6.63 -1.01 14.94
N PHE A 97 5.62 -0.40 14.28
CA PHE A 97 4.72 -1.09 13.36
C PHE A 97 5.37 -1.35 12.00
N CYS A 98 6.10 -0.37 11.43
CA CYS A 98 6.83 -0.57 10.16
C CYS A 98 7.83 -1.73 10.27
N LEU A 99 8.67 -1.69 11.31
CA LEU A 99 9.68 -2.73 11.53
C LEU A 99 9.03 -4.08 11.83
N GLY A 100 7.93 -4.11 12.59
CA GLY A 100 7.13 -5.32 12.81
C GLY A 100 6.59 -5.93 11.51
N LEU A 101 6.11 -5.10 10.58
CA LEU A 101 5.66 -5.56 9.26
C LEU A 101 6.81 -6.19 8.45
N SER A 102 7.99 -5.58 8.43
CA SER A 102 9.15 -6.15 7.73
C SER A 102 9.65 -7.46 8.35
N VAL A 103 9.62 -7.59 9.68
CA VAL A 103 9.91 -8.87 10.35
C VAL A 103 8.88 -9.92 9.96
N ALA A 104 7.58 -9.58 9.96
CA ALA A 104 6.52 -10.52 9.61
C ALA A 104 6.59 -10.98 8.15
N ARG A 105 6.83 -10.06 7.20
CA ARG A 105 7.03 -10.39 5.77
C ARG A 105 8.21 -11.32 5.57
N SER A 106 9.36 -10.98 6.14
CA SER A 106 10.58 -11.78 5.99
C SER A 106 10.41 -13.18 6.58
N ALA A 107 9.75 -13.29 7.73
CA ALA A 107 9.41 -14.57 8.34
C ALA A 107 8.47 -15.39 7.44
N ARG A 108 7.43 -14.76 6.86
CA ARG A 108 6.53 -15.42 5.90
C ARG A 108 7.26 -15.92 4.66
N LEU A 109 8.12 -15.07 4.07
CA LEU A 109 8.89 -15.43 2.86
C LEU A 109 9.90 -16.56 3.13
N SER A 110 10.41 -16.65 4.36
CA SER A 110 11.30 -17.73 4.78
C SER A 110 10.56 -19.00 5.25
N GLY A 111 9.22 -19.00 5.24
CA GLY A 111 8.40 -20.12 5.73
C GLY A 111 8.27 -20.23 7.26
N ASP A 112 8.79 -19.28 8.03
CA ASP A 112 8.60 -19.20 9.49
C ASP A 112 7.25 -18.51 9.82
N PHE A 113 6.17 -19.21 9.47
CA PHE A 113 4.82 -18.70 9.64
C PHE A 113 4.45 -18.46 11.12
N ALA A 114 5.02 -19.24 12.03
CA ALA A 114 4.81 -19.08 13.48
C ALA A 114 5.36 -17.73 13.97
N LYS A 115 6.58 -17.35 13.55
CA LYS A 115 7.15 -16.04 13.85
C LYS A 115 6.35 -14.91 13.20
N ALA A 116 6.00 -15.06 11.92
CA ALA A 116 5.20 -14.06 11.21
C ALA A 116 3.88 -13.78 11.95
N ARG A 117 3.16 -14.84 12.34
CA ARG A 117 1.89 -14.74 13.07
C ARG A 117 2.06 -14.05 14.42
N ARG A 118 3.04 -14.48 15.23
CA ARG A 118 3.31 -13.89 16.54
C ARG A 118 3.57 -12.39 16.45
N VAL A 119 4.41 -11.97 15.50
CA VAL A 119 4.74 -10.55 15.29
C VAL A 119 3.50 -9.74 14.87
N LEU A 120 2.67 -10.28 13.97
CA LEU A 120 1.43 -9.62 13.56
C LEU A 120 0.38 -9.54 14.69
N ASP A 121 0.29 -10.57 15.54
CA ASP A 121 -0.59 -10.59 16.71
C ASP A 121 -0.13 -9.57 17.77
N GLU A 122 1.17 -9.53 18.08
CA GLU A 122 1.78 -8.50 18.94
C GLU A 122 1.50 -7.10 18.41
N ALA A 123 1.77 -6.87 17.12
CA ALA A 123 1.59 -5.56 16.51
C ALA A 123 0.14 -5.10 16.55
N ARG A 124 -0.80 -6.02 16.30
CA ARG A 124 -2.23 -5.75 16.37
C ARG A 124 -2.69 -5.40 17.78
N ALA A 125 -2.17 -6.07 18.81
CA ALA A 125 -2.58 -5.83 20.19
C ALA A 125 -2.29 -4.39 20.66
N GLU A 126 -1.31 -3.73 20.03
CA GLU A 126 -0.93 -2.36 20.37
C GLU A 126 -1.71 -1.29 19.61
N ILE A 127 -2.50 -1.66 18.58
CA ILE A 127 -3.33 -0.71 17.85
C ILE A 127 -4.52 -0.28 18.70
N ARG A 128 -4.55 1.01 19.08
CA ARG A 128 -5.59 1.60 19.94
C ARG A 128 -6.70 2.32 19.19
N MET A 129 -6.59 2.46 17.86
CA MET A 129 -7.59 3.14 17.01
C MET A 129 -7.92 4.57 17.43
N LYS A 130 -6.91 5.30 17.94
CA LYS A 130 -7.03 6.69 18.37
C LYS A 130 -6.61 7.67 17.28
N THR A 131 -5.69 7.25 16.42
CA THR A 131 -5.10 8.12 15.41
C THR A 131 -5.34 7.57 14.01
N TYR A 132 -5.14 8.42 13.01
CA TYR A 132 -5.14 7.99 11.62
C TYR A 132 -4.00 7.01 11.32
N ALA A 133 -2.84 7.19 11.96
CA ALA A 133 -1.74 6.25 11.85
C ALA A 133 -2.16 4.86 12.35
N ASP A 134 -2.90 4.77 13.46
CA ASP A 134 -3.41 3.50 13.98
C ASP A 134 -4.31 2.78 12.95
N LEU A 135 -5.17 3.54 12.27
CA LEU A 135 -6.05 3.04 11.22
C LEU A 135 -5.25 2.52 10.02
N TYR A 136 -4.28 3.31 9.56
CA TYR A 136 -3.37 2.97 8.46
C TYR A 136 -2.57 1.70 8.75
N TYR A 137 -1.84 1.66 9.88
CA TYR A 137 -1.04 0.48 10.25
C TYR A 137 -1.92 -0.72 10.58
N GLY A 138 -3.13 -0.50 11.10
CA GLY A 138 -4.12 -1.55 11.30
C GLY A 138 -4.47 -2.26 10.01
N ALA A 139 -4.76 -1.50 8.96
CA ALA A 139 -5.04 -2.06 7.64
C ALA A 139 -3.83 -2.83 7.08
N ARG A 140 -2.62 -2.27 7.16
CA ARG A 140 -1.41 -2.96 6.67
C ARG A 140 -1.16 -4.29 7.38
N LEU A 141 -1.31 -4.32 8.70
CA LEU A 141 -1.21 -5.57 9.47
C LEU A 141 -2.30 -6.56 9.06
N ALA A 142 -3.54 -6.11 8.87
CA ALA A 142 -4.62 -6.99 8.43
C ALA A 142 -4.38 -7.56 7.02
N ALA A 143 -3.87 -6.75 6.10
CA ALA A 143 -3.47 -7.21 4.77
C ALA A 143 -2.34 -8.25 4.84
N GLU A 144 -1.31 -8.02 5.66
CA GLU A 144 -0.23 -9.00 5.82
C GLU A 144 -0.73 -10.31 6.45
N ARG A 145 -1.72 -10.26 7.35
CA ARG A 145 -2.36 -11.47 7.89
C ARG A 145 -3.12 -12.26 6.82
N VAL A 146 -3.75 -11.59 5.85
CA VAL A 146 -4.36 -12.28 4.71
C VAL A 146 -3.27 -13.00 3.90
N ARG A 147 -2.17 -12.31 3.57
CA ARG A 147 -1.04 -12.91 2.83
C ARG A 147 -0.46 -14.11 3.59
N LEU A 148 -0.31 -14.01 4.90
CA LEU A 148 0.15 -15.09 5.76
C LEU A 148 -0.82 -16.28 5.76
N ALA A 149 -2.10 -16.04 6.01
CA ALA A 149 -3.11 -17.10 6.04
C ALA A 149 -3.21 -17.83 4.69
N HIS A 150 -3.06 -17.10 3.58
CA HIS A 150 -3.01 -17.71 2.26
C HIS A 150 -1.77 -18.60 2.08
N ALA A 151 -0.59 -18.11 2.47
CA ALA A 151 0.65 -18.90 2.41
C ALA A 151 0.55 -20.19 3.25
N GLU A 152 -0.19 -20.16 4.36
CA GLU A 152 -0.47 -21.32 5.22
C GLU A 152 -1.65 -22.19 4.73
N GLN A 153 -2.35 -21.78 3.67
CA GLN A 153 -3.59 -22.41 3.19
C GLN A 153 -4.69 -22.48 4.28
N ASP A 154 -4.73 -21.49 5.18
CA ASP A 154 -5.72 -21.37 6.25
C ASP A 154 -6.85 -20.42 5.86
N ALA A 155 -7.88 -20.97 5.22
CA ALA A 155 -9.03 -20.21 4.75
C ALA A 155 -9.77 -19.45 5.86
N ARG A 156 -9.85 -20.02 7.07
CA ARG A 156 -10.55 -19.39 8.21
C ARG A 156 -9.77 -18.18 8.73
N ALA A 157 -8.45 -18.29 8.82
CA ALA A 157 -7.61 -17.16 9.18
C ALA A 157 -7.65 -16.06 8.11
N ALA A 158 -7.70 -16.43 6.83
CA ALA A 158 -7.83 -15.47 5.73
C ALA A 158 -9.15 -14.70 5.82
N GLU A 159 -10.27 -15.40 6.03
CA GLU A 159 -11.60 -14.78 6.20
C GLU A 159 -11.63 -13.80 7.38
N ALA A 160 -11.08 -14.20 8.53
CA ALA A 160 -11.01 -13.33 9.70
C ALA A 160 -10.15 -12.07 9.45
N ALA A 161 -9.03 -12.21 8.74
CA ALA A 161 -8.17 -11.09 8.37
C ALA A 161 -8.85 -10.15 7.37
N PHE A 162 -9.59 -10.69 6.39
CA PHE A 162 -10.39 -9.90 5.47
C PHE A 162 -11.51 -9.13 6.17
N ALA A 163 -12.24 -9.76 7.10
CA ALA A 163 -13.26 -9.09 7.89
C ALA A 163 -12.69 -7.92 8.67
N GLN A 164 -11.48 -8.08 9.22
CA GLN A 164 -10.77 -7.00 9.91
C GLN A 164 -10.39 -5.87 8.94
N LEU A 165 -9.87 -6.20 7.76
CA LEU A 165 -9.48 -5.21 6.76
C LEU A 165 -10.68 -4.41 6.24
N ARG A 166 -11.82 -5.07 6.00
CA ARG A 166 -13.10 -4.41 5.67
C ARG A 166 -13.51 -3.41 6.74
N ARG A 167 -13.38 -3.78 8.02
CA ARG A 167 -13.69 -2.87 9.12
C ARG A 167 -12.81 -1.61 9.11
N PHE A 168 -11.52 -1.73 8.76
CA PHE A 168 -10.66 -0.55 8.62
C PHE A 168 -11.10 0.36 7.47
N VAL A 169 -11.50 -0.21 6.32
CA VAL A 169 -12.07 0.56 5.21
C VAL A 169 -13.34 1.31 5.63
N GLU A 170 -14.22 0.65 6.38
CA GLU A 170 -15.44 1.27 6.89
C GLU A 170 -15.15 2.43 7.86
N LEU A 171 -14.18 2.24 8.76
CA LEU A 171 -13.76 3.28 9.71
C LEU A 171 -13.11 4.47 9.00
N ASP A 172 -12.30 4.24 7.98
CA ASP A 172 -11.74 5.30 7.13
C ASP A 172 -12.86 6.10 6.44
N ARG A 173 -13.83 5.38 5.88
CA ARG A 173 -15.00 5.98 5.22
C ARG A 173 -15.81 6.85 6.18
N ASP A 174 -16.08 6.37 7.39
CA ASP A 174 -16.86 7.12 8.37
C ASP A 174 -16.09 8.33 8.91
N ALA A 175 -14.76 8.20 9.10
CA ALA A 175 -13.89 9.32 9.44
C ALA A 175 -13.88 10.41 8.37
N CYS A 176 -13.98 10.03 7.08
CA CYS A 176 -14.08 10.97 5.96
C CYS A 176 -15.45 11.66 5.88
N ARG A 177 -16.54 10.93 6.12
CA ARG A 177 -17.91 11.52 6.11
C ARG A 177 -18.09 12.61 7.18
N GLY A 178 -17.42 12.46 8.32
CA GLY A 178 -17.45 13.45 9.41
C GLY A 178 -16.53 14.66 9.20
N ARG A 179 -15.66 14.65 8.18
CA ARG A 179 -14.63 15.68 7.92
C ARG A 179 -14.49 15.97 6.42
N PRO A 180 -15.42 16.75 5.81
CA PRO A 180 -15.44 17.04 4.38
C PRO A 180 -14.14 17.67 3.86
N GLU A 181 -13.40 18.39 4.71
CA GLU A 181 -12.10 18.97 4.41
C GLU A 181 -10.99 17.94 4.13
N LEU A 182 -11.16 16.69 4.60
CA LEU A 182 -10.30 15.55 4.24
C LEU A 182 -10.74 14.90 2.92
N ALA A 183 -11.98 15.11 2.49
CA ALA A 183 -12.54 14.53 1.26
C ALA A 183 -12.29 15.39 0.01
N SER A 184 -12.11 16.72 0.15
CA SER A 184 -11.86 17.66 -0.97
C SER A 184 -10.41 17.67 -1.48
N ARG A 185 -9.55 16.90 -0.84
CA ARG A 185 -8.11 16.81 -1.09
C ARG A 185 -7.77 15.54 -1.89
N VAL A 186 -8.58 15.29 -2.93
CA VAL A 186 -8.46 14.14 -3.83
C VAL A 186 -7.22 14.31 -4.69
N ALA A 187 -6.41 13.26 -4.70
CA ALA A 187 -5.23 13.01 -5.52
C ALA A 187 -5.16 13.77 -6.87
N ASP A 188 -3.99 14.27 -7.23
CA ASP A 188 -3.74 14.91 -8.53
C ASP A 188 -3.74 13.87 -9.67
N ASP A 189 -3.86 14.33 -10.93
CA ASP A 189 -3.95 13.45 -12.10
C ASP A 189 -2.73 12.50 -12.20
N GLU A 190 -1.56 12.85 -11.66
CA GLU A 190 -0.32 12.07 -11.69
C GLU A 190 -0.32 10.87 -10.72
N GLU A 191 -0.90 11.03 -9.52
CA GLU A 191 -1.16 9.92 -8.58
C GLU A 191 -2.16 8.90 -9.16
N LEU A 192 -2.93 9.28 -10.20
CA LEU A 192 -3.92 8.40 -10.82
C LEU A 192 -3.25 7.43 -11.76
N GLU A 193 -2.41 7.96 -12.65
CA GLU A 193 -1.59 7.24 -13.63
C GLU A 193 -0.88 6.07 -12.97
N ARG A 194 -0.40 6.34 -11.76
CA ARG A 194 0.38 5.48 -10.91
C ARG A 194 -0.42 4.33 -10.31
N GLU A 195 -1.52 4.61 -9.60
CA GLU A 195 -2.38 3.55 -9.04
C GLU A 195 -3.01 2.65 -10.11
N LEU A 196 -3.22 3.20 -11.31
CA LEU A 196 -3.78 2.46 -12.42
C LEU A 196 -2.78 1.52 -13.07
N ALA A 197 -1.51 1.90 -13.15
CA ALA A 197 -0.47 0.98 -13.59
C ALA A 197 -0.43 -0.27 -12.70
N VAL A 198 -0.58 -0.12 -11.37
CA VAL A 198 -0.72 -1.24 -10.43
C VAL A 198 -1.91 -2.13 -10.79
N LEU A 199 -3.10 -1.52 -10.86
CA LEU A 199 -4.36 -2.21 -11.12
C LEU A 199 -4.38 -2.93 -12.46
N VAL A 200 -3.70 -2.37 -13.47
CA VAL A 200 -3.61 -2.94 -14.82
C VAL A 200 -2.69 -4.16 -14.84
N GLU A 201 -1.54 -4.10 -14.20
CA GLU A 201 -0.65 -5.25 -14.10
C GLU A 201 -1.26 -6.36 -13.24
N LEU A 202 -1.99 -5.99 -12.18
CA LEU A 202 -2.84 -6.92 -11.44
C LEU A 202 -3.91 -7.54 -12.35
N ALA A 203 -4.52 -6.73 -13.23
CA ALA A 203 -5.49 -7.21 -14.20
C ALA A 203 -4.89 -8.09 -15.30
N LYS A 204 -3.60 -8.00 -15.56
CA LYS A 204 -2.88 -8.91 -16.46
C LYS A 204 -2.51 -10.23 -15.79
N GLY A 205 -2.76 -10.36 -14.48
CA GLY A 205 -2.30 -11.51 -13.70
C GLY A 205 -0.81 -11.46 -13.38
N GLU A 206 -0.21 -10.26 -13.41
CA GLU A 206 1.22 -10.03 -13.18
C GLU A 206 1.46 -9.27 -11.85
N PRO A 207 1.27 -9.92 -10.68
CA PRO A 207 1.37 -9.26 -9.37
C PRO A 207 2.76 -8.66 -9.10
N ALA A 208 3.82 -9.24 -9.66
CA ALA A 208 5.17 -8.68 -9.56
C ALA A 208 5.34 -7.39 -10.39
N ALA A 209 4.68 -7.30 -11.55
CA ALA A 209 4.68 -6.08 -12.36
C ALA A 209 3.83 -4.99 -11.72
N ALA A 210 2.74 -5.38 -11.07
CA ALA A 210 1.91 -4.48 -10.29
C ALA A 210 2.63 -3.88 -9.10
N HIS A 211 3.35 -4.71 -8.33
CA HIS A 211 4.13 -4.22 -7.21
C HIS A 211 5.18 -3.20 -7.67
N ARG A 212 5.89 -3.47 -8.78
CA ARG A 212 6.82 -2.49 -9.39
C ARG A 212 6.11 -1.21 -9.84
N ALA A 213 4.91 -1.32 -10.40
CA ALA A 213 4.11 -0.17 -10.81
C ALA A 213 3.59 0.64 -9.60
N TYR A 214 3.37 -0.01 -8.46
CA TYR A 214 2.94 0.62 -7.22
C TYR A 214 4.08 1.39 -6.57
N GLU A 215 5.26 0.78 -6.54
CA GLU A 215 6.49 1.43 -6.13
C GLU A 215 6.84 2.60 -7.04
N ALA A 216 6.58 2.49 -8.35
CA ALA A 216 6.63 3.59 -9.32
C ALA A 216 5.61 4.72 -9.09
N GLY A 217 4.78 4.58 -8.06
CA GLY A 217 3.44 5.10 -8.05
C GLY A 217 3.10 6.17 -7.00
N CYS A 218 3.84 6.25 -5.91
CA CYS A 218 3.48 7.13 -4.81
C CYS A 218 4.21 8.49 -5.00
N ALA A 219 3.64 9.69 -4.88
CA ALA A 219 4.43 10.94 -4.74
C ALA A 219 3.60 12.03 -4.06
N LYS A 220 4.26 13.09 -3.61
CA LYS A 220 4.13 13.62 -2.24
C LYS A 220 2.99 14.61 -1.92
N ASP A 221 2.10 14.97 -2.84
CA ASP A 221 1.19 16.12 -2.60
C ASP A 221 -0.28 15.77 -2.30
N ALA A 222 -0.59 14.48 -2.11
CA ALA A 222 -1.90 14.05 -1.64
C ALA A 222 -2.07 14.35 -0.14
N PRO A 223 -3.02 15.19 0.28
CA PRO A 223 -3.16 15.53 1.69
C PRO A 223 -3.74 14.41 2.57
N ASN A 224 -3.95 13.21 2.03
CA ASN A 224 -4.40 12.04 2.79
C ASN A 224 -3.99 10.70 2.14
N PRO A 225 -2.69 10.33 2.15
CA PRO A 225 -2.18 9.12 1.49
C PRO A 225 -2.75 7.82 2.10
N GLY A 226 -3.25 7.85 3.34
CA GLY A 226 -3.71 6.62 3.99
C GLY A 226 -4.99 6.02 3.40
N ARG A 227 -5.85 6.82 2.75
CA ARG A 227 -7.13 6.32 2.19
C ARG A 227 -6.88 5.37 1.03
N LEU A 228 -5.97 5.77 0.14
CA LEU A 228 -5.55 4.99 -1.01
C LEU A 228 -4.69 3.81 -0.58
N LEU A 229 -3.88 3.98 0.46
CA LEU A 229 -3.06 2.89 1.00
C LEU A 229 -3.89 1.77 1.62
N ILE A 230 -4.97 2.07 2.36
CA ILE A 230 -5.84 1.03 2.95
C ILE A 230 -6.55 0.23 1.83
N GLN A 231 -6.99 0.93 0.78
CA GLN A 231 -7.61 0.30 -0.39
C GLN A 231 -6.60 -0.49 -1.22
N HIS A 232 -5.37 0.00 -1.34
CA HIS A 232 -4.28 -0.70 -2.01
C HIS A 232 -3.86 -1.98 -1.26
N GLU A 233 -3.69 -1.91 0.05
CA GLU A 233 -3.32 -3.07 0.87
C GLU A 233 -4.42 -4.14 0.84
N LEU A 234 -5.69 -3.72 0.76
CA LEU A 234 -6.81 -4.61 0.51
C LEU A 234 -6.77 -5.25 -0.86
N LEU A 235 -6.51 -4.48 -1.91
CA LEU A 235 -6.37 -4.98 -3.26
C LEU A 235 -5.21 -5.98 -3.39
N GLU A 236 -4.03 -5.66 -2.86
CA GLU A 236 -2.89 -6.59 -2.85
C GLU A 236 -3.20 -7.86 -2.06
N ALA A 237 -3.87 -7.75 -0.91
CA ALA A 237 -4.28 -8.91 -0.11
C ALA A 237 -5.26 -9.82 -0.87
N LEU A 238 -6.22 -9.25 -1.61
CA LEU A 238 -7.19 -10.00 -2.42
C LEU A 238 -6.50 -10.73 -3.58
N LEU A 239 -5.49 -10.10 -4.18
CA LEU A 239 -4.79 -10.65 -5.35
C LEU A 239 -3.68 -11.63 -4.99
N ALA A 240 -3.11 -11.49 -3.79
CA ALA A 240 -2.21 -12.48 -3.23
C ALA A 240 -2.92 -13.77 -2.81
N ALA A 241 -4.26 -13.78 -2.71
CA ALA A 241 -5.02 -14.90 -2.15
C ALA A 241 -6.29 -15.29 -2.95
N PRO A 242 -6.19 -15.54 -4.28
CA PRO A 242 -7.34 -15.92 -5.07
C PRO A 242 -7.92 -17.26 -4.58
N GLY A 243 -9.19 -17.26 -4.19
CA GLY A 243 -9.92 -18.45 -3.75
C GLY A 243 -9.74 -18.81 -2.27
N ALA A 244 -9.07 -17.96 -1.48
CA ALA A 244 -8.75 -18.27 -0.08
C ALA A 244 -9.97 -18.25 0.86
N VAL A 245 -11.12 -17.74 0.43
CA VAL A 245 -12.33 -17.62 1.26
C VAL A 245 -13.56 -17.96 0.42
N GLU A 246 -14.45 -18.80 0.96
CA GLU A 246 -15.78 -19.07 0.40
C GLU A 246 -16.88 -18.63 1.38
N PRO A 247 -17.89 -17.85 0.93
CA PRO A 247 -17.97 -17.25 -0.40
C PRO A 247 -16.84 -16.24 -0.61
N ASP A 248 -16.38 -16.09 -1.85
CA ASP A 248 -15.36 -15.11 -2.20
C ASP A 248 -15.81 -13.71 -1.72
N PRO A 249 -15.07 -13.04 -0.83
CA PRO A 249 -15.46 -11.74 -0.31
C PRO A 249 -15.20 -10.62 -1.32
N VAL A 250 -14.39 -10.87 -2.36
CA VAL A 250 -13.97 -9.86 -3.33
C VAL A 250 -15.16 -9.22 -4.04
N PRO A 251 -16.17 -9.94 -4.57
CA PRO A 251 -17.31 -9.32 -5.25
C PRO A 251 -18.13 -8.39 -4.35
N ALA A 252 -18.40 -8.80 -3.11
CA ALA A 252 -19.16 -7.97 -2.16
C ALA A 252 -18.41 -6.68 -1.83
N LEU A 253 -17.09 -6.78 -1.68
CA LEU A 253 -16.25 -5.62 -1.41
C LEU A 253 -16.10 -4.70 -2.62
N LEU A 254 -15.86 -5.23 -3.82
CA LEU A 254 -15.82 -4.45 -5.05
C LEU A 254 -17.16 -3.74 -5.27
N ASP A 255 -18.28 -4.39 -4.96
CA ASP A 255 -19.61 -3.78 -5.01
C ASP A 255 -19.78 -2.68 -3.95
N ASP A 256 -19.28 -2.85 -2.73
CA ASP A 256 -19.30 -1.81 -1.70
C ASP A 256 -18.42 -0.61 -2.09
N MET A 257 -17.23 -0.85 -2.63
CA MET A 257 -16.34 0.19 -3.15
C MET A 257 -16.97 0.92 -4.34
N ARG A 258 -17.62 0.18 -5.26
CA ARG A 258 -18.38 0.75 -6.37
C ARG A 258 -19.49 1.67 -5.87
N ARG A 259 -20.38 1.16 -5.02
CA ARG A 259 -21.50 1.94 -4.46
C ARG A 259 -21.01 3.19 -3.74
N PHE A 260 -19.90 3.09 -3.02
CA PHE A 260 -19.29 4.25 -2.38
C PHE A 260 -18.79 5.29 -3.39
N THR A 261 -17.98 4.87 -4.36
CA THR A 261 -17.39 5.79 -5.35
C THR A 261 -18.43 6.45 -6.25
N GLU A 262 -19.48 5.71 -6.62
CA GLU A 262 -20.66 6.23 -7.34
C GLU A 262 -21.43 7.26 -6.50
N ALA A 263 -21.74 6.95 -5.24
CA ALA A 263 -22.48 7.84 -4.35
C ALA A 263 -21.73 9.15 -4.04
N GLN A 264 -20.39 9.13 -4.06
CA GLN A 264 -19.58 10.32 -3.86
C GLN A 264 -19.32 11.10 -5.17
N GLY A 265 -19.72 10.56 -6.32
CA GLY A 265 -19.43 11.18 -7.61
C GLY A 265 -17.93 11.27 -7.90
N TYR A 266 -17.16 10.25 -7.52
CA TYR A 266 -15.72 10.17 -7.76
C TYR A 266 -15.44 9.31 -9.00
N PRO A 267 -15.52 9.86 -10.23
CA PRO A 267 -15.35 9.09 -11.47
C PRO A 267 -13.97 8.42 -11.55
N ARG A 268 -12.97 9.03 -10.92
CA ARG A 268 -11.61 8.49 -10.77
C ARG A 268 -11.58 7.17 -9.98
N ASP A 269 -12.13 7.18 -8.78
CA ASP A 269 -12.11 5.99 -7.91
C ASP A 269 -13.01 4.89 -8.49
N ALA A 270 -14.11 5.27 -9.15
CA ALA A 270 -14.97 4.33 -9.88
C ALA A 270 -14.21 3.59 -10.99
N ALA A 271 -13.31 4.27 -11.73
CA ALA A 271 -12.46 3.64 -12.74
C ALA A 271 -11.47 2.62 -12.12
N LYS A 272 -10.89 2.94 -10.96
CA LYS A 272 -9.99 2.01 -10.23
C LYS A 272 -10.71 0.75 -9.76
N VAL A 273 -11.90 0.91 -9.20
CA VAL A 273 -12.74 -0.22 -8.78
C VAL A 273 -13.10 -1.10 -9.98
N ALA A 274 -13.44 -0.50 -11.11
CA ALA A 274 -13.74 -1.25 -12.33
C ALA A 274 -12.52 -2.03 -12.86
N LEU A 275 -11.31 -1.48 -12.76
CA LEU A 275 -10.08 -2.20 -13.12
C LEU A 275 -9.77 -3.36 -12.16
N ALA A 276 -9.94 -3.16 -10.85
CA ALA A 276 -9.82 -4.22 -9.86
C ALA A 276 -10.82 -5.36 -10.12
N GLU A 277 -12.05 -5.01 -10.54
CA GLU A 277 -13.10 -5.97 -10.90
C GLU A 277 -12.75 -6.74 -12.18
N ILE A 278 -12.20 -6.07 -13.20
CA ILE A 278 -11.65 -6.74 -14.40
C ILE A 278 -10.54 -7.72 -14.01
N ALA A 279 -9.62 -7.31 -13.14
CA ALA A 279 -8.52 -8.16 -12.67
C ALA A 279 -9.01 -9.42 -11.98
N TRP A 280 -9.96 -9.24 -11.07
CA TRP A 280 -10.56 -10.34 -10.34
C TRP A 280 -11.33 -11.29 -11.27
N CYS A 281 -12.15 -10.76 -12.19
CA CYS A 281 -12.88 -11.57 -13.17
C CYS A 281 -11.90 -12.42 -14.01
N ARG A 282 -10.79 -11.84 -14.49
CA ARG A 282 -9.76 -12.59 -15.23
C ARG A 282 -9.15 -13.72 -14.43
N ALA A 283 -8.74 -13.44 -13.19
CA ALA A 283 -8.13 -14.43 -12.31
C ALA A 283 -9.08 -15.62 -12.01
N ARG A 284 -10.39 -15.44 -12.19
CA ARG A 284 -11.43 -16.46 -11.95
C ARG A 284 -12.08 -16.99 -13.23
N GLY A 285 -11.68 -16.53 -14.41
CA GLY A 285 -12.36 -16.86 -15.68
C GLY A 285 -13.83 -16.38 -15.73
N GLY A 286 -14.16 -15.32 -15.00
CA GLY A 286 -15.49 -14.71 -14.95
C GLY A 286 -15.75 -13.69 -16.07
N ASP A 287 -17.00 -13.23 -16.18
CA ASP A 287 -17.41 -12.22 -17.16
C ASP A 287 -16.91 -10.81 -16.78
N GLU A 288 -16.02 -10.25 -17.60
CA GLU A 288 -15.50 -8.90 -17.44
C GLU A 288 -16.43 -7.81 -18.00
N ALA A 289 -17.40 -8.14 -18.86
CA ALA A 289 -18.15 -7.17 -19.64
C ALA A 289 -18.84 -6.08 -18.79
N PRO A 290 -19.46 -6.39 -17.64
CA PRO A 290 -20.05 -5.37 -16.78
C PRO A 290 -19.02 -4.39 -16.20
N ALA A 291 -17.84 -4.89 -15.83
CA ALA A 291 -16.77 -4.06 -15.27
C ALA A 291 -16.13 -3.18 -16.34
N ARG A 292 -15.95 -3.72 -17.56
CA ARG A 292 -15.49 -2.96 -18.74
C ARG A 292 -16.43 -1.81 -19.09
N SER A 293 -17.74 -2.06 -19.11
CA SER A 293 -18.74 -1.03 -19.37
C SER A 293 -18.72 0.09 -18.31
N ARG A 294 -18.52 -0.26 -17.02
CA ARG A 294 -18.35 0.74 -15.95
C ARG A 294 -17.09 1.57 -16.12
N LEU A 295 -15.97 0.93 -16.46
CA LEU A 295 -14.72 1.62 -16.74
C LEU A 295 -14.93 2.61 -17.90
N GLU A 296 -15.50 2.16 -19.02
CA GLU A 296 -15.84 3.02 -20.16
C GLU A 296 -16.75 4.20 -19.79
N ALA A 297 -17.73 4.01 -18.90
CA ALA A 297 -18.61 5.09 -18.43
C ALA A 297 -17.89 6.09 -17.51
N ALA A 298 -16.84 5.66 -16.79
CA ALA A 298 -16.04 6.49 -15.92
C ALA A 298 -14.97 7.29 -16.67
N LEU A 299 -14.36 6.71 -17.71
CA LEU A 299 -13.22 7.28 -18.47
C LEU A 299 -13.46 8.68 -19.09
N PRO A 300 -14.64 9.03 -19.63
CA PRO A 300 -14.91 10.38 -20.13
C PRO A 300 -14.96 11.44 -19.01
N LYS A 301 -15.29 11.02 -17.80
CA LYS A 301 -15.44 11.90 -16.63
C LYS A 301 -14.13 12.06 -15.85
N THR A 302 -13.08 11.37 -16.28
CA THR A 302 -11.73 11.47 -15.73
C THR A 302 -10.84 12.29 -16.66
N ARG A 303 -10.04 13.20 -16.09
CA ARG A 303 -9.08 14.01 -16.86
C ARG A 303 -7.81 13.28 -17.25
N ALA A 304 -7.50 12.14 -16.62
CA ALA A 304 -6.29 11.38 -16.91
C ALA A 304 -6.33 10.72 -18.30
N GLU A 305 -5.45 11.16 -19.20
CA GLU A 305 -5.20 10.52 -20.50
C GLU A 305 -4.67 9.09 -20.32
N ASP A 306 -3.95 8.84 -19.23
CA ASP A 306 -3.38 7.53 -18.89
C ASP A 306 -4.41 6.47 -18.57
N LEU A 307 -5.54 6.86 -17.97
CA LEU A 307 -6.70 5.96 -17.78
C LEU A 307 -7.17 5.39 -19.12
N ARG A 308 -7.14 6.22 -20.17
CA ARG A 308 -7.53 5.84 -21.53
C ARG A 308 -6.43 5.01 -22.20
N LEU A 309 -5.16 5.38 -22.03
CA LEU A 309 -4.03 4.59 -22.54
C LEU A 309 -4.03 3.17 -21.97
N ARG A 310 -4.23 3.03 -20.65
CA ARG A 310 -4.25 1.74 -19.96
C ARG A 310 -5.47 0.89 -20.30
N ALA A 311 -6.64 1.52 -20.47
CA ALA A 311 -7.80 0.81 -20.97
C ALA A 311 -7.56 0.24 -22.39
N ARG A 312 -6.84 0.97 -23.27
CA ARG A 312 -6.40 0.43 -24.57
C ARG A 312 -5.44 -0.75 -24.43
N GLU A 313 -4.48 -0.72 -23.50
CA GLU A 313 -3.58 -1.86 -23.22
C GLU A 313 -4.34 -3.12 -22.78
N LEU A 314 -5.50 -2.95 -22.13
CA LEU A 314 -6.42 -4.03 -21.76
C LEU A 314 -7.38 -4.44 -22.89
N GLY A 315 -7.17 -3.91 -24.10
CA GLY A 315 -7.97 -4.16 -25.30
C GLY A 315 -9.35 -3.50 -25.27
N LEU A 316 -9.54 -2.43 -24.49
CA LEU A 316 -10.80 -1.68 -24.46
C LEU A 316 -10.84 -0.63 -25.55
N ALA A 317 -11.99 -0.51 -26.21
CA ALA A 317 -12.25 0.53 -27.19
C ALA A 317 -12.52 1.85 -26.45
N VAL A 318 -11.46 2.61 -26.19
CA VAL A 318 -11.57 3.96 -25.61
C VAL A 318 -11.56 4.98 -26.73
N ASP A 319 -12.66 5.03 -27.49
CA ASP A 319 -12.84 6.12 -28.44
C ASP A 319 -13.02 7.42 -27.65
N ALA A 320 -12.23 8.43 -27.99
CA ALA A 320 -12.45 9.77 -27.47
C ALA A 320 -13.87 10.18 -27.92
N PRO A 321 -14.80 10.50 -27.00
CA PRO A 321 -16.07 11.09 -27.43
C PRO A 321 -15.71 12.36 -28.20
N GLY A 322 -16.14 12.41 -29.46
CA GLY A 322 -15.75 13.43 -30.43
C GLY A 322 -15.70 14.81 -29.78
N ALA A 323 -14.50 15.39 -29.76
CA ALA A 323 -14.37 16.82 -29.54
C ALA A 323 -15.05 17.51 -30.74
N PRO A 324 -16.04 18.41 -30.53
CA PRO A 324 -16.46 19.33 -31.58
C PRO A 324 -15.31 20.23 -32.03
#